data_AF-A0A932TQE5-F1
#
_entry.id   AF-A0A932TQE5-F1
#
_cell.length_a   1.000
_cell.length_b   1.000
_cell.length_c   1.000
_cell.angle_alpha   90.00
_cell.angle_beta   90.00
_cell.angle_gamma   90.00
#
_symmetry.space_group_name_H-M   'P 1'
#
loop_
_entity.id
_entity.type
_entity.pdbx_description
1 polymer ?
#
loop_
_entity_poly.entity_id
_entity_poly.type
_entity_poly.pdbx_seq_one_letter_code
_entity_poly.pdbx_strand_id
1 'polypeptide(L)'
;MLPERDEVEEVVESFLGGRPGADETARLRRALEERAEGMKAALARAGDAAERARTERELKTLARQIEALAREELIAEFVEDSVRATISSSHAKPEEREE
;
A
#
# COMPACT_ATOMS: atom_id res chain seq x y z
N MET A 1 1.91 -27.04 6.35
CA MET A 1 2.37 -25.77 5.75
C MET A 1 2.52 -26.03 4.26
N LEU A 2 1.87 -25.25 3.41
CA LEU A 2 1.88 -25.45 1.96
C LEU A 2 3.10 -24.70 1.38
N PRO A 3 4.18 -25.40 0.99
CA PRO A 3 5.43 -24.77 0.54
C PRO A 3 5.23 -23.83 -0.66
N GLU A 4 4.23 -24.10 -1.50
CA GLU A 4 3.91 -23.29 -2.68
C GLU A 4 3.49 -21.85 -2.37
N ARG A 5 2.89 -21.58 -1.19
CA ARG A 5 2.51 -20.21 -0.82
C ARG A 5 3.72 -19.36 -0.47
N ASP A 6 4.69 -19.95 0.21
CA ASP A 6 5.89 -19.25 0.65
C ASP A 6 6.78 -18.93 -0.56
N GLU A 7 6.86 -19.84 -1.55
CA GLU A 7 7.60 -19.62 -2.81
C GLU A 7 7.01 -18.49 -3.66
N VAL A 8 5.67 -18.37 -3.72
CA VAL A 8 5.00 -17.28 -4.47
C VAL A 8 5.28 -15.93 -3.84
N GLU A 9 5.22 -15.82 -2.51
CA GLU A 9 5.49 -14.55 -1.81
C GLU A 9 6.97 -14.14 -1.91
N GLU A 10 7.91 -15.09 -1.90
CA GLU A 10 9.33 -14.77 -2.15
C GLU A 10 9.57 -14.16 -3.55
N VAL A 11 8.87 -14.66 -4.58
CA VAL A 11 8.95 -14.10 -5.94
C VAL A 11 8.33 -12.70 -6.00
N VAL A 12 7.20 -12.50 -5.31
CA VAL A 12 6.57 -11.18 -5.18
C VAL A 12 7.52 -10.19 -4.52
N GLU A 13 8.13 -10.53 -3.38
CA GLU A 13 9.10 -9.68 -2.68
C GLU A 13 10.32 -9.36 -3.56
N SER A 14 10.86 -10.36 -4.26
CA SER A 14 11.96 -10.17 -5.20
C SER A 14 11.58 -9.20 -6.34
N PHE A 15 10.35 -9.27 -6.83
CA PHE A 15 9.87 -8.40 -7.92
C PHE A 15 9.65 -6.96 -7.45
N LEU A 16 9.15 -6.78 -6.23
CA LEU A 16 8.99 -5.47 -5.61
C LEU A 16 10.34 -4.77 -5.32
N GLY A 17 11.43 -5.53 -5.24
CA GLY A 17 12.80 -4.99 -5.20
C GLY A 17 13.05 -4.10 -3.98
N GLY A 18 12.47 -4.46 -2.83
CA GLY A 18 12.57 -3.71 -1.58
C GLY A 18 11.62 -2.51 -1.48
N ARG A 19 10.67 -2.35 -2.42
CA ARG A 19 9.54 -1.44 -2.25
C ARG A 19 8.47 -2.07 -1.36
N PRO A 20 7.73 -1.27 -0.58
CA PRO A 20 6.64 -1.79 0.24
C PRO A 20 5.56 -2.43 -0.65
N GLY A 21 5.04 -3.57 -0.21
CA GLY A 21 3.87 -4.20 -0.83
C GLY A 21 2.59 -3.42 -0.56
N ALA A 22 1.47 -3.90 -1.12
CA ALA A 22 0.15 -3.29 -0.98
C ALA A 22 -0.25 -3.18 0.49
N ASP A 23 -0.09 -4.26 1.25
CA ASP A 23 -0.42 -4.31 2.68
C ASP A 23 0.38 -3.31 3.53
N GLU A 24 1.69 -3.18 3.26
CA GLU A 24 2.52 -2.23 3.99
C GLU A 24 2.15 -0.79 3.64
N THR A 25 1.93 -0.51 2.36
CA THR A 25 1.49 0.79 1.87
C THR A 25 0.14 1.18 2.47
N ALA A 26 -0.81 0.24 2.57
CA ALA A 26 -2.11 0.44 3.21
C ALA A 26 -1.97 0.74 4.71
N ARG A 27 -1.06 0.06 5.43
CA ARG A 27 -0.77 0.35 6.84
C ARG A 27 -0.21 1.76 7.02
N LEU A 28 0.74 2.18 6.19
CA LEU A 28 1.31 3.52 6.22
C LEU A 28 0.24 4.58 5.92
N ARG A 29 -0.62 4.34 4.93
CA ARG A 29 -1.73 5.23 4.60
C ARG A 29 -2.68 5.42 5.78
N ARG A 30 -3.12 4.32 6.41
CA ARG A 30 -4.01 4.37 7.58
C ARG A 30 -3.41 5.16 8.74
N ALA A 31 -2.11 4.99 9.02
CA ALA A 31 -1.44 5.76 10.07
C ALA A 31 -1.46 7.28 9.79
N LEU A 32 -1.32 7.68 8.52
CA LEU A 32 -1.44 9.09 8.14
C LEU A 32 -2.88 9.60 8.21
N GLU A 33 -3.87 8.78 7.86
CA GLU A 33 -5.29 9.10 7.99
C GLU A 33 -5.69 9.32 9.45
N GLU A 34 -5.30 8.41 10.35
CA GLU A 34 -5.53 8.54 11.79
C GLU A 34 -4.91 9.83 12.35
N ARG A 35 -3.68 10.14 11.93
CA ARG A 35 -3.02 11.39 12.30
C ARG A 35 -3.79 12.60 11.78
N ALA A 36 -4.25 12.58 10.53
CA ALA A 36 -5.01 13.67 9.94
C ALA A 36 -6.35 13.89 10.69
N GLU A 37 -7.04 12.83 11.08
CA GLU A 37 -8.26 12.94 11.89
C GLU A 37 -7.99 13.57 13.26
N GLY A 38 -6.92 13.16 13.94
CA GLY A 38 -6.49 13.79 15.19
C GLY A 38 -6.22 15.29 15.02
N MET A 39 -5.57 15.69 13.92
CA MET A 39 -5.27 17.08 13.62
C MET A 39 -6.51 17.90 13.24
N LYS A 40 -7.49 17.32 12.55
CA LYS A 40 -8.79 17.97 12.29
C LYS A 40 -9.53 18.25 13.60
N ALA A 41 -9.53 17.29 14.52
CA ALA A 41 -10.13 17.46 15.84
C ALA A 41 -9.41 18.51 16.70
N ALA A 42 -8.10 18.68 16.52
CA ALA A 42 -7.32 19.74 17.15
C ALA A 42 -7.62 21.12 16.52
N LEU A 43 -7.70 21.20 15.19
CA LEU A 43 -8.05 22.42 14.46
C LEU A 43 -9.41 22.98 14.88
N ALA A 44 -10.39 22.10 15.10
CA ALA A 44 -11.72 22.48 15.58
C ALA A 44 -11.70 23.15 16.97
N ARG A 45 -10.68 22.86 17.78
CA ARG A 45 -10.49 23.38 19.14
C ARG A 45 -9.48 24.53 19.20
N ALA A 46 -8.76 24.82 18.12
CA ALA A 46 -7.75 25.86 18.06
C ALA A 46 -8.40 27.25 18.14
N GLY A 47 -7.98 28.03 19.14
CA GLY A 47 -8.48 29.38 19.41
C GLY A 47 -7.71 30.50 18.69
N ASP A 48 -6.48 30.23 18.23
CA ASP A 48 -5.64 31.20 17.55
C ASP A 48 -5.61 31.01 16.03
N ALA A 49 -5.66 32.12 15.29
CA ALA A 49 -5.64 32.12 13.83
C ALA A 49 -4.30 31.63 13.26
N ALA A 50 -3.18 31.92 13.92
CA ALA A 50 -1.87 31.47 13.45
C ALA A 50 -1.69 29.95 13.63
N GLU A 51 -2.14 29.41 14.76
CA GLU A 51 -2.20 27.97 15.00
C GLU A 51 -3.07 27.26 13.95
N ARG A 52 -4.28 27.78 13.69
CA ARG A 52 -5.18 27.24 12.66
C ARG A 52 -4.52 27.20 11.28
N ALA A 53 -3.93 28.32 10.84
CA ALA A 53 -3.26 28.40 9.54
C ALA A 53 -2.04 27.47 9.44
N ARG A 54 -1.36 27.18 10.54
CA ARG A 54 -0.29 26.17 10.57
C ARG A 54 -0.87 24.76 10.43
N THR A 55 -1.87 24.40 11.23
CA THR A 55 -2.48 23.07 11.20
C THR A 55 -3.13 22.77 9.84
N GLU A 56 -3.77 23.74 9.20
CA GLU A 56 -4.33 23.59 7.85
C GLU A 56 -3.25 23.29 6.79
N ARG A 57 -2.08 23.91 6.88
CA ARG A 57 -0.95 23.64 5.98
C ARG A 57 -0.40 22.22 6.17
N GLU A 58 -0.28 21.78 7.42
CA GLU A 58 0.15 20.42 7.73
C GLU A 58 -0.88 19.39 7.26
N LEU A 59 -2.19 19.63 7.47
CA LEU A 59 -3.28 18.80 6.94
C LEU A 59 -3.25 18.70 5.41
N LYS A 60 -2.99 19.80 4.70
CA LYS A 60 -2.85 19.79 3.23
C LYS A 60 -1.65 18.95 2.78
N THR A 61 -0.59 18.92 3.57
CA THR A 61 0.59 18.09 3.29
C THR A 61 0.28 16.60 3.49
N LEU A 62 -0.36 16.27 4.62
CA LEU A 62 -0.81 14.90 4.90
C LEU A 62 -1.77 14.39 3.83
N ALA A 63 -2.72 15.21 3.37
CA ALA A 63 -3.66 14.83 2.32
C ALA A 63 -2.95 14.40 1.03
N ARG A 64 -1.89 15.12 0.62
CA ARG A 64 -1.09 14.74 -0.56
C ARG A 64 -0.32 13.43 -0.36
N GLN A 65 0.20 13.20 0.85
CA GLN A 65 0.90 11.96 1.17
C GLN A 65 -0.04 10.76 1.19
N ILE A 66 -1.25 10.92 1.76
CA ILE A 66 -2.31 9.91 1.74
C ILE A 66 -2.70 9.57 0.30
N GLU A 67 -2.88 10.59 -0.56
CA GLU A 67 -3.21 10.38 -1.98
C GLU A 67 -2.08 9.66 -2.73
N ALA A 68 -0.81 9.98 -2.43
CA ALA A 68 0.32 9.28 -3.00
C ALA A 68 0.35 7.80 -2.59
N LEU A 69 0.20 7.51 -1.30
CA LEU A 69 0.16 6.13 -0.79
C LEU A 69 -1.05 5.35 -1.34
N ALA A 70 -2.21 5.98 -1.50
CA ALA A 70 -3.38 5.32 -2.10
C ALA A 70 -3.13 4.91 -3.55
N ARG A 71 -2.39 5.72 -4.33
CA ARG A 71 -1.98 5.33 -5.69
C ARG A 71 -0.93 4.23 -5.67
N GLU A 72 0.04 4.32 -4.77
CA GLU A 72 1.09 3.29 -4.63
C GLU A 72 0.50 1.94 -4.21
N GLU A 73 -0.49 1.93 -3.30
CA GLU A 73 -1.22 0.74 -2.87
C GLU A 73 -1.88 0.03 -4.06
N LEU A 74 -2.60 0.77 -4.92
CA LEU A 74 -3.23 0.22 -6.12
C LEU A 74 -2.21 -0.35 -7.11
N ILE A 75 -1.06 0.33 -7.27
CA ILE A 75 0.00 -0.15 -8.16
C ILE A 75 0.63 -1.42 -7.59
N ALA A 76 0.91 -1.45 -6.29
CA ALA A 76 1.47 -2.61 -5.61
C ALA A 76 0.51 -3.80 -5.73
N GLU A 77 -0.78 -3.62 -5.39
CA GLU A 77 -1.81 -4.66 -5.51
C GLU A 77 -1.86 -5.24 -6.93
N PHE A 78 -1.90 -4.37 -7.95
CA PHE A 78 -1.90 -4.79 -9.35
C PHE A 78 -0.65 -5.61 -9.71
N VAL A 79 0.53 -5.17 -9.28
CA VAL A 79 1.80 -5.85 -9.57
C VAL A 79 1.84 -7.22 -8.90
N GLU A 80 1.51 -7.28 -7.60
CA GLU A 80 1.50 -8.52 -6.85
C GLU A 80 0.51 -9.52 -7.44
N ASP A 81 -0.71 -9.09 -7.77
CA ASP A 81 -1.74 -9.95 -8.39
C ASP A 81 -1.30 -10.46 -9.76
N SER A 82 -0.62 -9.63 -10.56
CA SER A 82 -0.09 -10.02 -11.87
C SER A 82 0.99 -11.10 -11.75
N VAL A 83 1.87 -10.98 -10.74
CA VAL A 83 2.90 -11.99 -10.44
C VAL A 83 2.23 -13.29 -9.99
N ARG A 84 1.30 -13.23 -9.03
CA ARG A 84 0.57 -14.40 -8.51
C ARG A 84 -0.20 -15.13 -9.61
N ALA A 85 -0.87 -14.39 -10.51
CA ALA A 85 -1.60 -14.95 -11.65
C ALA A 85 -0.66 -15.64 -12.65
N THR A 86 0.50 -15.03 -12.93
CA THR A 86 1.51 -15.60 -13.84
C THR A 86 2.04 -16.93 -13.31
N ILE A 87 2.43 -16.97 -12.03
CA ILE A 87 2.93 -18.20 -11.39
C ILE A 87 1.85 -19.28 -11.37
N SER A 88 0.62 -18.92 -10.98
CA SER A 88 -0.52 -19.86 -10.99
C SER A 88 -0.80 -20.45 -12.37
N SER A 89 -0.69 -19.64 -13.44
CA SER A 89 -0.86 -20.13 -14.82
C SER A 89 0.29 -21.01 -15.31
N SER A 90 1.51 -20.82 -14.77
CA SER A 90 2.67 -21.66 -15.06
C SER A 90 2.56 -23.04 -14.39
N HIS A 91 1.96 -23.14 -13.20
CA HIS A 91 1.70 -24.41 -12.52
C HIS A 91 0.48 -25.16 -13.08
N ALA A 92 -0.44 -24.47 -13.77
CA ALA A 92 -1.62 -25.09 -14.38
C ALA A 92 -1.37 -25.79 -15.73
N LYS A 93 -0.12 -25.79 -16.23
CA LYS A 93 0.27 -26.59 -17.41
C LYS A 93 1.02 -27.85 -16.98
N PRO A 94 0.33 -28.95 -16.63
CA PRO A 94 0.97 -30.25 -16.70
C PRO A 94 1.17 -30.54 -18.19
N GLU A 95 2.43 -30.55 -18.59
CA GLU A 95 2.97 -31.39 -19.65
C GLU A 95 1.95 -31.98 -20.64
N GLU A 96 1.78 -31.32 -21.78
CA GLU A 96 1.67 -32.08 -23.04
C GLU A 96 3.05 -32.72 -23.29
N ARG A 97 3.40 -33.72 -22.47
CA ARG A 97 4.44 -34.68 -22.80
C ARG A 97 3.77 -35.85 -23.48
N GLU A 98 4.10 -35.97 -24.77
CA GLU A 98 4.09 -37.17 -25.59
C GLU A 98 2.74 -37.86 -25.84
N GLU A 99 2.25 -37.73 -27.08
CA GLU A 99 2.10 -38.86 -28.02
C GLU A 99 2.13 -38.37 -29.48
#